data_AF-A0A957QHP2-F1
#
_entry.id   AF-A0A957QHP2-F1
#
_cell.length_a   1.000
_cell.length_b   1.000
_cell.length_c   1.000
_cell.angle_alpha   90.00
_cell.angle_beta   90.00
_cell.angle_gamma   90.00
#
_symmetry.space_group_name_H-M   'P 1'
#
loop_
_entity.id
_entity.type
_entity.pdbx_description
1 polymer ?
#
loop_
_entity_poly.entity_id
_entity_poly.type
_entity_poly.pdbx_seq_one_letter_code
_entity_poly.pdbx_strand_id
1 'polypeptide(L)'
;MADFGISSWSLHGLLGQVWYEEDGDRQVLQRGEPAGALPLLALPAECARQGITQLEICHFHFPRLDAVYLAELRSAAAVAGV
;
A
#
# COMPACT_ATOMS: atom_id res chain seq x y z
N MET A 1 -18.71 17.42 -3.22
CA MET A 1 -18.35 16.00 -3.01
C MET A 1 -17.15 16.00 -2.07
N ALA A 2 -17.10 15.11 -1.08
CA ALA A 2 -15.96 15.08 -0.16
C ALA A 2 -14.79 14.33 -0.80
N ASP A 3 -13.57 14.85 -0.64
CA ASP A 3 -12.35 14.16 -1.04
C ASP A 3 -11.95 13.18 0.06
N PHE A 4 -11.81 11.91 -0.28
CA PHE A 4 -11.42 10.85 0.64
C PHE A 4 -10.03 10.35 0.32
N GLY A 5 -9.22 10.18 1.37
CA GLY A 5 -7.90 9.59 1.31
C GLY A 5 -7.79 8.30 2.10
N ILE A 6 -6.87 7.43 1.71
CA ILE A 6 -6.53 6.21 2.46
C ILE A 6 -5.02 6.06 2.58
N SER A 7 -4.56 5.52 3.71
CA SER A 7 -3.17 5.08 3.87
C SER A 7 -3.08 3.59 3.60
N SER A 8 -2.04 3.19 2.87
CA SER A 8 -1.69 1.78 2.67
C SER A 8 -1.49 1.00 3.97
N TRP A 9 -1.23 1.67 5.10
CA TRP A 9 -1.22 1.04 6.44
C TRP A 9 -2.55 0.34 6.74
N SER A 10 -3.67 0.97 6.44
CA SER A 10 -5.00 0.37 6.65
C SER A 10 -5.28 -0.81 5.71
N LEU A 11 -4.48 -0.96 4.65
CA LEU A 11 -4.56 -2.05 3.66
C LEU A 11 -3.39 -3.02 3.78
N HIS A 12 -2.62 -2.94 4.87
CA HIS A 12 -1.38 -3.68 5.04
C HIS A 12 -1.55 -5.20 4.84
N GLY A 13 -2.64 -5.79 5.37
CA GLY A 13 -2.94 -7.21 5.17
C GLY A 13 -3.20 -7.61 3.72
N LEU A 14 -3.69 -6.70 2.88
CA LEU A 14 -3.93 -6.96 1.46
C LEU A 14 -2.68 -6.78 0.61
N LEU A 15 -1.81 -5.84 0.97
CA LEU A 15 -0.56 -5.57 0.25
C LEU A 15 0.53 -6.59 0.58
N GLY A 16 0.44 -7.19 1.77
CA GLY A 16 1.31 -8.25 2.27
C GLY A 16 2.74 -7.77 2.43
N GLN A 17 3.13 -7.58 3.69
CA GLN A 17 4.53 -7.39 4.03
C GLN A 17 4.82 -7.78 5.46
N VAL A 18 6.08 -8.12 5.70
CA VAL A 18 6.59 -8.36 7.03
C VAL A 18 6.78 -7.02 7.74
N TRP A 19 6.07 -6.82 8.83
CA TRP A 19 6.36 -5.76 9.78
C TRP A 19 6.56 -6.36 11.16
N TYR A 20 7.15 -5.55 12.03
CA TYR A 20 7.56 -5.96 13.36
C TYR A 20 6.82 -5.11 14.40
N GLU A 21 6.21 -5.77 15.37
CA GLU A 21 5.59 -5.12 16.53
C GLU A 21 6.26 -5.63 17.79
N GLU A 22 6.37 -4.80 18.83
CA GLU A 22 6.70 -5.28 20.17
C GLU A 22 5.41 -5.73 20.87
N ASP A 23 5.41 -6.93 21.43
CA ASP A 23 4.32 -7.37 22.31
C ASP A 23 4.42 -6.77 23.72
N GLY A 24 3.45 -7.10 24.58
CA GLY A 24 3.42 -6.65 25.98
C GLY A 24 4.65 -7.05 26.81
N ASP A 25 5.42 -8.05 26.36
CA ASP A 25 6.65 -8.54 26.98
C ASP A 25 7.92 -8.05 26.23
N ARG A 26 7.77 -7.07 25.32
CA ARG A 26 8.84 -6.50 24.46
C ARG A 26 9.47 -7.52 23.51
N GLN A 27 8.76 -8.59 23.17
CA GLN A 27 9.22 -9.48 22.11
C GLN A 27 8.87 -8.89 20.75
N VAL A 28 9.84 -8.93 19.83
CA VAL A 28 9.62 -8.51 18.44
C VAL A 28 8.87 -9.62 17.71
N LEU A 29 7.59 -9.38 17.43
CA LEU A 29 6.73 -10.29 16.70
C LEU A 29 6.73 -9.93 15.23
N GLN A 30 7.05 -10.92 14.39
CA GLN A 30 6.87 -10.83 12.96
C GLN A 30 5.37 -10.95 12.63
N ARG A 31 4.84 -9.95 11.94
CA ARG A 31 3.44 -9.88 11.49
C ARG A 31 3.39 -9.72 9.97
N GLY A 32 2.30 -10.20 9.37
CA GLY A 32 2.02 -10.11 7.94
C GLY A 32 2.27 -11.42 7.17
N GLU A 33 1.65 -11.53 6.00
CA GLU A 33 1.88 -12.63 5.06
C GLU A 33 2.95 -12.23 4.03
N PRO A 34 3.82 -13.16 3.60
CA PRO A 34 4.92 -12.86 2.69
C PRO A 34 4.47 -12.42 1.29
N ALA A 35 3.22 -12.68 0.90
CA ALA A 35 2.63 -12.18 -0.34
C ALA A 35 1.20 -11.70 -0.09
N GLY A 36 0.93 -10.43 -0.39
CA GLY A 36 -0.42 -9.88 -0.32
C GLY A 36 -1.25 -10.30 -1.53
N ALA A 37 -2.57 -10.34 -1.36
CA ALA A 37 -3.51 -10.60 -2.45
C ALA A 37 -3.58 -9.45 -3.48
N LEU A 38 -3.13 -8.24 -3.10
CA LEU A 38 -3.18 -7.05 -3.95
C LEU A 38 -1.78 -6.50 -4.21
N PRO A 39 -1.28 -6.54 -5.45
CA PRO A 39 -0.05 -5.84 -5.82
C PRO A 39 -0.19 -4.33 -5.63
N LEU A 40 0.84 -3.65 -5.14
CA LEU A 40 0.80 -2.20 -4.93
C LEU A 40 0.49 -1.43 -6.24
N LEU A 41 0.92 -1.91 -7.40
CA LEU A 41 0.57 -1.30 -8.70
C LEU A 41 -0.93 -1.35 -9.04
N ALA A 42 -1.69 -2.29 -8.46
CA ALA A 42 -3.12 -2.40 -8.65
C ALA A 42 -3.93 -1.52 -7.68
N LEU A 43 -3.29 -1.04 -6.60
CA LEU A 43 -3.98 -0.30 -5.53
C LEU A 43 -4.62 1.01 -6.02
N PRO A 44 -3.99 1.85 -6.86
CA PRO A 44 -4.64 3.08 -7.31
C PRO A 44 -5.96 2.85 -8.05
N ALA A 45 -6.04 1.81 -8.89
CA ALA A 45 -7.27 1.47 -9.60
C ALA A 45 -8.38 1.03 -8.63
N GLU A 46 -8.03 0.30 -7.57
CA GLU A 46 -8.96 -0.09 -6.53
C GLU A 46 -9.44 1.13 -5.71
N CYS A 47 -8.56 2.08 -5.39
CA CYS A 47 -8.93 3.34 -4.76
C CYS A 47 -9.97 4.10 -5.59
N ALA A 48 -9.71 4.28 -6.90
CA ALA A 48 -10.64 4.96 -7.80
C ALA A 48 -12.01 4.24 -7.87
N ARG A 49 -12.01 2.90 -7.90
CA ARG A 49 -13.24 2.08 -7.88
C ARG A 49 -14.10 2.32 -6.64
N GLN A 50 -13.47 2.68 -5.52
CA GLN A 50 -14.12 2.97 -4.24
C GLN A 50 -14.42 4.47 -4.02
N GLY A 51 -14.10 5.33 -5.01
CA GLY A 51 -14.26 6.78 -4.88
C GLY A 51 -13.23 7.46 -3.97
N ILE A 52 -12.07 6.82 -3.75
CA ILE A 52 -10.95 7.37 -3.00
C ILE A 52 -10.01 8.06 -3.99
N THR A 53 -9.70 9.34 -3.74
CA THR A 53 -8.95 10.20 -4.65
C THR A 53 -7.55 10.53 -4.15
N GLN A 54 -7.18 10.07 -2.96
CA GLN A 54 -5.86 10.28 -2.39
C GLN A 54 -5.32 8.99 -1.77
N LEU A 55 -4.07 8.64 -2.09
CA LEU A 55 -3.40 7.47 -1.55
C LEU A 55 -2.06 7.84 -0.91
N GLU A 56 -1.93 7.55 0.39
CA GLU A 56 -0.65 7.60 1.11
C GLU A 56 -0.03 6.19 1.12
N ILE A 57 1.25 6.09 0.75
CA ILE A 57 1.96 4.80 0.68
C ILE A 57 3.09 4.78 1.71
N CYS A 58 3.06 3.79 2.61
CA CYS A 58 4.13 3.55 3.56
C CYS A 58 5.36 3.01 2.83
N HIS A 59 6.55 3.50 3.19
CA HIS A 59 7.81 3.18 2.50
C HIS A 59 8.11 1.68 2.42
N PHE A 60 7.71 0.89 3.42
CA PHE A 60 7.95 -0.54 3.43
C PHE A 60 7.10 -1.25 2.35
N HIS A 61 5.87 -0.82 2.07
CA HIS A 61 5.00 -1.45 1.06
C HIS A 61 5.53 -1.42 -0.39
N PHE A 62 6.64 -0.73 -0.67
CA PHE A 62 7.28 -0.75 -1.98
C PHE A 62 8.07 -2.06 -2.15
N PRO A 63 7.67 -2.96 -3.07
CA PRO A 63 8.43 -4.19 -3.33
C PRO A 63 9.75 -3.91 -4.06
N ARG A 64 9.83 -2.78 -4.78
CA ARG A 64 11.02 -2.30 -5.47
C ARG A 64 11.06 -0.77 -5.43
N LEU A 65 12.27 -0.22 -5.50
CA LEU A 65 12.53 1.23 -5.50
C LEU A 65 13.29 1.71 -6.75
N ASP A 66 13.44 0.85 -7.76
CA ASP A 66 14.05 1.26 -9.02
C ASP A 66 13.15 2.21 -9.83
N ALA A 67 13.78 3.00 -10.68
CA ALA A 67 13.11 4.05 -11.46
C ALA A 67 11.99 3.51 -12.36
N VAL A 68 12.11 2.27 -12.85
CA VAL A 68 11.09 1.63 -13.69
C VAL A 68 9.82 1.38 -12.85
N TYR A 69 9.96 0.74 -11.70
CA TYR A 69 8.83 0.47 -10.81
C TYR A 69 8.13 1.74 -10.33
N LEU A 70 8.91 2.76 -9.98
CA LEU A 70 8.36 4.04 -9.53
C LEU A 70 7.61 4.77 -10.65
N ALA A 71 8.07 4.65 -11.91
CA ALA A 71 7.35 5.17 -13.07
C ALA A 71 6.04 4.41 -13.33
N GLU A 72 6.04 3.08 -13.21
CA GLU A 72 4.83 2.25 -13.31
C GLU A 72 3.79 2.66 -12.26
N LEU A 73 4.20 2.81 -11.00
CA LEU A 73 3.30 3.21 -9.92
C LEU A 73 2.72 4.61 -10.13
N ARG A 74 3.55 5.58 -10.55
CA ARG A 74 3.08 6.93 -10.90
C ARG A 74 2.10 6.90 -12.07
N SER A 75 2.36 6.08 -13.07
CA SER A 75 1.46 5.91 -14.22
C SER A 75 0.13 5.30 -13.78
N ALA A 76 0.15 4.29 -12.91
CA ALA A 76 -1.07 3.67 -12.38
C ALA A 76 -1.93 4.67 -11.59
N ALA A 77 -1.30 5.49 -10.74
CA ALA A 77 -1.97 6.57 -10.01
C ALA A 77 -2.59 7.62 -10.95
N ALA A 78 -1.82 8.09 -11.93
CA ALA A 78 -2.30 9.07 -12.92
C ALA A 78 -3.47 8.56 -13.76
N VAL A 79 -3.44 7.28 -14.19
CA VAL A 79 -4.53 6.65 -14.95
C VAL A 79 -5.78 6.49 -14.08
N ALA A 80 -5.62 6.19 -12.79
CA ALA A 80 -6.72 6.03 -11.86
C ALA A 80 -7.32 7.37 -11.36
N GLY A 81 -6.58 8.47 -11.49
CA GLY A 81 -6.97 9.77 -10.95
C GLY A 81 -6.81 9.86 -9.43
N VAL A 82 -5.77 9.21 -8.89
CA VAL A 82 -5.41 9.12 -7.46
C VAL A 82 -4.04 9.72 -7.21
#